data_AF-A0A7L4KBL1-F1
#
_entry.id   AF-A0A7L4KBL1-F1
#
_cell.length_a   1.000
_cell.length_b   1.000
_cell.length_c   1.000
_cell.angle_alpha   90.00
_cell.angle_beta   90.00
_cell.angle_gamma   90.00
#
_symmetry.space_group_name_H-M   'P 1'
#
loop_
_entity.id
_entity.type
_entity.pdbx_description
1 polymer ?
#
loop_
_entity_poly.entity_id
_entity_poly.type
_entity_poly.pdbx_seq_one_letter_code
_entity_poly.pdbx_strand_id
1 'polypeptide(L)' 'RYEEHDHNCYTFALAFINSILTAQGKREMSKSEFTEKFVIPQTKKASKYITLHRELTVNDFYIVPLPDEEKQC' A
#
# COMPACT_ATOMS: atom_id res chain seq x y z
N ARG A 1 -22.64 0.28 -17.97
CA ARG A 1 -22.27 -0.96 -17.24
C ARG A 1 -20.83 -0.79 -16.77
N TYR A 2 -20.52 -1.06 -15.50
CA TYR A 2 -19.16 -0.99 -14.97
C TYR A 2 -18.39 -2.25 -15.38
N GLU A 3 -17.18 -2.10 -15.93
CA GLU A 3 -16.29 -3.22 -16.25
C GLU A 3 -15.14 -3.21 -15.25
N GLU A 4 -15.15 -4.16 -14.32
CA GLU A 4 -14.24 -4.16 -13.19
C GLU A 4 -12.76 -4.27 -13.60
N HIS A 5 -12.46 -4.80 -14.78
CA HIS A 5 -11.08 -5.00 -15.22
C HIS A 5 -10.49 -3.73 -15.85
N ASP A 6 -11.35 -2.90 -16.45
CA ASP A 6 -10.94 -1.73 -17.22
C ASP A 6 -11.36 -0.41 -16.57
N HIS A 7 -12.35 -0.41 -15.68
CA HIS A 7 -12.89 0.76 -15.00
C HIS A 7 -12.64 0.75 -13.49
N ASN A 8 -11.51 0.22 -13.03
CA ASN A 8 -11.18 0.19 -11.62
C ASN A 8 -10.20 1.32 -11.22
N CYS A 9 -9.98 1.45 -9.91
CA CYS A 9 -9.06 2.43 -9.35
C CYS A 9 -7.62 2.25 -9.88
N TYR A 10 -7.23 1.01 -10.19
CA TYR A 10 -5.90 0.69 -10.68
C TYR A 10 -5.70 1.19 -12.11
N THR A 11 -6.63 0.91 -13.03
CA THR A 11 -6.55 1.36 -14.43
C THR A 11 -6.63 2.88 -14.52
N PHE A 12 -7.49 3.51 -13.71
CA PHE A 12 -7.54 4.96 -13.59
C PHE A 12 -6.20 5.56 -13.15
N ALA A 13 -5.63 5.06 -12.04
CA ALA A 13 -4.37 5.60 -11.51
C ALA A 13 -3.21 5.45 -12.50
N LEU A 14 -3.12 4.29 -13.16
CA LEU A 14 -2.10 4.04 -14.17
C LEU A 14 -2.26 4.98 -15.38
N ALA A 15 -3.48 5.12 -15.90
CA ALA A 15 -3.76 6.02 -17.03
C ALA A 15 -3.44 7.48 -16.69
N PHE A 16 -3.78 7.93 -15.48
CA PHE A 16 -3.46 9.27 -15.00
C PHE A 16 -1.94 9.52 -14.95
N ILE A 17 -1.18 8.60 -14.36
CA ILE A 17 0.28 8.71 -14.26
C ILE A 17 0.91 8.70 -15.65
N ASN A 18 0.49 7.79 -16.54
CA ASN A 18 1.01 7.73 -17.90
C ASN A 18 0.69 9.00 -18.69
N SER A 19 -0.49 9.61 -18.49
CA SER A 19 -0.82 10.90 -19.11
C SER A 19 0.16 12.00 -18.70
N ILE A 20 0.58 12.03 -17.42
CA ILE A 20 1.59 12.98 -16.92
C ILE A 20 2.98 12.64 -17.49
N LEU A 21 3.37 11.37 -17.54
CA LEU A 21 4.65 10.94 -18.09
C LEU A 21 4.78 11.34 -19.56
N THR A 22 3.75 11.09 -20.35
CA THR A 22 3.68 11.47 -21.77
C THR A 22 3.76 12.98 -21.94
N ALA A 23 3.04 13.77 -21.12
CA ALA A 23 3.15 15.23 -21.12
C ALA A 23 4.56 15.74 -20.78
N GLN A 24 5.35 14.96 -20.03
CA GLN A 24 6.75 15.25 -19.70
C GLN A 24 7.75 14.67 -20.71
N GLY A 25 7.31 14.05 -21.80
CA GLY A 25 8.17 13.38 -22.78
C GLY A 25 8.87 12.12 -22.25
N LYS A 26 8.35 11.53 -21.18
CA LYS A 26 8.87 10.30 -20.56
C LYS A 26 8.12 9.07 -21.08
N ARG A 27 8.77 7.90 -21.00
CA ARG A 27 8.16 6.62 -21.34
C ARG A 27 7.02 6.29 -20.38
N GLU A 28 5.90 5.85 -20.93
CA GLU A 28 4.79 5.28 -20.16
C GLU A 28 5.21 4.00 -19.40
N MET A 29 4.46 3.74 -18.34
CA MET A 29 4.65 2.57 -17.49
C MET A 29 3.63 1.48 -17.85
N SER A 30 4.11 0.25 -17.95
CA SER A 30 3.25 -0.93 -18.07
C SER A 30 2.54 -1.26 -16.74
N LYS A 31 1.50 -2.08 -16.81
CA LYS A 31 0.83 -2.63 -15.61
C LYS A 31 1.84 -3.33 -14.68
N SER A 32 2.77 -4.13 -15.20
CA SER A 32 3.77 -4.83 -14.37
C SER A 32 4.68 -3.85 -13.63
N GLU A 33 5.26 -2.89 -14.35
CA GLU A 33 6.16 -1.89 -13.77
C GLU A 33 5.47 -1.05 -12.69
N PHE A 34 4.21 -0.66 -12.92
CA PHE A 34 3.42 0.09 -11.95
C PHE A 34 3.14 -0.75 -10.69
N THR A 35 2.74 -2.00 -10.89
CA THR A 35 2.47 -2.93 -9.79
C THR A 35 3.71 -3.18 -8.94
N GLU A 36 4.85 -3.46 -9.57
CA GLU A 36 6.11 -3.73 -8.88
C GLU A 36 6.63 -2.52 -8.10
N LYS A 37 6.57 -1.32 -8.70
CA LYS A 37 7.12 -0.11 -8.09
C LYS A 37 6.24 0.50 -7.01
N PHE A 38 4.92 0.48 -7.19
CA PHE A 38 4.01 1.26 -6.33
C PHE A 38 3.01 0.41 -5.55
N VAL A 39 2.49 -0.67 -6.14
CA VAL A 39 1.41 -1.44 -5.49
C VAL A 39 1.97 -2.47 -4.52
N ILE A 40 2.90 -3.33 -4.97
CA ILE A 40 3.48 -4.43 -4.17
C ILE A 40 4.10 -3.93 -2.84
N PRO A 41 4.88 -2.83 -2.81
CA PRO A 41 5.46 -2.36 -1.54
C PRO A 41 4.39 -2.01 -0.50
N GLN A 42 3.30 -1.37 -0.94
CA GLN A 42 2.23 -0.95 -0.03
C GLN A 42 1.36 -2.14 0.40
N THR A 43 1.06 -3.07 -0.51
CA THR A 43 0.29 -4.28 -0.16
C THR A 43 1.06 -5.21 0.77
N LYS A 44 2.40 -5.31 0.63
CA LYS A 44 3.26 -6.02 1.59
C LYS A 44 3.26 -5.38 2.97
N LYS A 45 3.20 -4.04 3.06
CA LYS A 45 3.06 -3.35 4.34
C LYS A 45 1.67 -3.61 4.94
N ALA A 46 0.62 -3.45 4.15
CA ALA A 46 -0.75 -3.69 4.55
C ALA A 46 -0.97 -5.14 5.03
N SER A 47 -0.37 -6.13 4.37
CA SER A 47 -0.52 -7.53 4.76
C SER A 47 -0.02 -7.79 6.18
N LYS A 48 1.11 -7.19 6.59
CA LYS A 48 1.61 -7.28 7.97
C LYS A 48 0.60 -6.75 8.99
N TYR A 49 0.03 -5.58 8.72
CA TYR A 49 -0.98 -4.97 9.60
C TYR A 49 -2.27 -5.78 9.64
N ILE A 50 -2.73 -6.28 8.49
CA ILE A 50 -3.94 -7.12 8.42
C ILE A 50 -3.74 -8.40 9.22
N THR A 51 -2.59 -9.07 9.08
CA THR A 51 -2.28 -10.27 9.85
C THR A 51 -2.25 -9.98 11.35
N LEU A 52 -1.53 -8.93 11.76
CA LEU A 52 -1.47 -8.53 13.16
C LEU A 52 -2.86 -8.21 13.73
N HIS A 53 -3.65 -7.40 13.00
CA HIS A 53 -5.00 -7.04 13.42
C HIS A 53 -5.89 -8.27 13.59
N ARG A 54 -5.84 -9.21 12.64
CA ARG A 54 -6.61 -10.46 12.72
C ARG A 54 -6.22 -11.26 13.96
N GLU A 55 -4.93 -11.40 14.23
CA GLU A 55 -4.44 -12.09 15.42
C GLU A 55 -4.94 -11.45 16.71
N LEU A 56 -4.81 -10.11 16.80
CA LEU A 56 -5.30 -9.31 17.94
C LEU A 56 -6.83 -9.36 18.12
N THR A 57 -7.58 -9.64 17.07
CA THR A 57 -9.06 -9.74 17.15
C THR A 57 -9.50 -11.14 17.63
N VAL A 58 -8.69 -12.17 17.34
CA VAL A 58 -9.03 -13.56 17.66
C VAL A 58 -8.63 -13.95 19.08
N ASN A 59 -7.54 -13.38 19.61
CA ASN A 59 -7.04 -13.70 20.94
C ASN A 59 -7.05 -12.48 21.85
N ASP A 60 -7.17 -12.71 23.16
CA ASP A 60 -7.02 -11.66 24.15
C ASP A 60 -5.54 -11.32 24.34
N PHE A 61 -5.20 -10.03 24.23
CA PHE A 61 -3.86 -9.51 24.50
C PHE A 61 -3.92 -8.38 25.52
N TYR A 62 -2.87 -8.27 26.34
CA TYR A 62 -2.64 -7.13 27.22
C TYR A 62 -1.32 -6.46 26.84
N ILE A 63 -1.31 -5.13 26.77
CA ILE A 63 -0.11 -4.35 26.47
C ILE A 63 0.55 -4.01 27.80
N VAL A 64 1.77 -4.52 28.03
CA VAL A 64 2.55 -4.15 29.22
C VAL A 64 3.19 -2.77 28.96
N PRO A 65 3.01 -1.79 29.85
CA PRO A 65 3.75 -0.53 29.77
C PRO A 65 5.24 -0.81 29.82
N LEU A 66 6.00 -0.26 28.87
CA LEU A 66 7.45 -0.28 28.99
C LEU A 66 7.84 0.53 30.25
N PRO A 67 8.84 0.09 31.03
CA PRO A 67 9.38 0.92 32.09
C PRO A 67 9.78 2.25 31.48
N ASP A 68 9.40 3.37 32.11
CA ASP A 68 9.97 4.66 31.75
C ASP A 68 11.49 4.51 31.86
N GLU A 69 12.20 4.53 30.73
CA GLU A 69 13.65 4.67 30.78
C GLU A 69 13.91 5.99 31.49
N GLU A 70 14.36 5.90 32.75
CA GLU A 70 14.85 7.03 33.51
C GLU A 70 15.83 7.76 32.60
N LYS A 71 15.39 8.92 32.10
CA LYS A 71 16.27 9.89 31.44
C LYS A 71 17.30 10.28 32.50
N GLN A 72 18.41 9.56 32.57
CA GLN A 72 19.57 9.98 33.34
C GLN A 72 20.07 11.28 32.70
N CYS A 73 19.88 12.38 33.44
CA CYS A 73 20.46 13.69 33.21
C CYS A 73 21.99 13.65 33.14
#